data_AF-A0A820CFQ9-F1
#
_entry.id   AF-A0A820CFQ9-F1
#
_cell.length_a   1.000
_cell.length_b   1.000
_cell.length_c   1.000
_cell.angle_alpha   90.00
_cell.angle_beta   90.00
_cell.angle_gamma   90.00
#
_symmetry.space_group_name_H-M   'P 1'
#
loop_
_entity.id
_entity.type
_entity.pdbx_description
1 polymer ?
#
loop_
_entity_poly.entity_id
_entity_poly.type
_entity_poly.pdbx_seq_one_letter_code
_entity_poly.pdbx_strand_id
1 'polypeptide(L)'
;MASAALLSKKRALVLGIDQYADKASTLQICVVDAIDLGKALRDIKFEVSQETNCSYTRFKEMIDDFMRKIQNGDFIVFYFAGHGLQSDDKNYLLSSDYCYDHSIDEKSYLSKNAANAQNILHQINAKRPRYIIFILDCCRTKQIRGNPTSSLASMNPTSETLLVYSCGAGQGALDDAQIGRNSHISVNAKWTQNGVTIAGGDGGGDATNQLYCPEGLFVDDNQTVVIADFYNHRVVQWKKGNTTNGQVVAGDKGQGNGLNQLDRPNNVLVDKETDNLIICDPAN
;
A
#
# COMPACT_ATOMS: atom_id res chain seq x y z
N MET A 1 -42.46 3.66 10.32
CA MET A 1 -41.83 2.61 9.49
C MET A 1 -40.33 2.77 9.59
N ALA A 2 -39.63 1.80 10.19
CA ALA A 2 -38.17 1.81 10.21
C ALA A 2 -37.67 1.53 8.79
N SER A 3 -37.00 2.50 8.17
CA SER A 3 -36.25 2.28 6.95
C SER A 3 -35.19 1.23 7.25
N ALA A 4 -35.19 0.10 6.54
CA ALA A 4 -34.09 -0.85 6.59
C ALA A 4 -32.83 -0.09 6.15
N ALA A 5 -31.95 0.25 7.09
CA ALA A 5 -30.63 0.75 6.74
C ALA A 5 -30.00 -0.29 5.82
N LEU A 6 -29.75 0.08 4.55
CA LEU A 6 -29.00 -0.78 3.66
C LEU A 6 -27.69 -1.11 4.37
N LEU A 7 -27.47 -2.39 4.66
CA LEU A 7 -26.28 -2.85 5.34
C LEU A 7 -25.08 -2.45 4.50
N SER A 8 -24.18 -1.62 5.05
CA SER A 8 -22.97 -1.21 4.36
C SER A 8 -22.12 -2.44 4.01
N LYS A 9 -21.73 -2.58 2.75
CA LYS A 9 -20.93 -3.72 2.28
C LYS A 9 -19.46 -3.34 2.12
N LYS A 10 -18.60 -4.37 2.20
CA LYS A 10 -17.18 -4.27 1.85
C LYS A 10 -17.02 -4.73 0.41
N ARG A 11 -16.49 -3.89 -0.48
CA ARG A 11 -16.36 -4.18 -1.91
C ARG A 11 -14.97 -3.84 -2.42
N ALA A 12 -14.41 -4.68 -3.26
CA ALA A 12 -13.10 -4.44 -3.84
C ALA A 12 -13.10 -4.59 -5.36
N LEU A 13 -12.36 -3.72 -6.05
CA LEU A 13 -11.93 -3.90 -7.42
C LEU A 13 -10.40 -4.06 -7.41
N VAL A 14 -9.91 -5.20 -7.89
CA VAL A 14 -8.50 -5.57 -7.84
C VAL A 14 -8.03 -5.95 -9.24
N LEU A 15 -7.10 -5.18 -9.78
CA LEU A 15 -6.63 -5.31 -11.17
C LEU A 15 -5.11 -5.49 -11.18
N GLY A 16 -4.61 -6.49 -11.90
CA GLY A 16 -3.18 -6.75 -12.05
C GLY A 16 -2.79 -6.98 -13.51
N ILE A 17 -1.88 -6.18 -14.05
CA ILE A 17 -1.44 -6.28 -15.45
C ILE A 17 0.07 -6.49 -15.48
N ASP A 18 0.47 -7.65 -15.98
CA ASP A 18 1.87 -7.99 -16.27
C ASP A 18 2.17 -7.96 -17.76
N GLN A 19 1.24 -8.41 -18.60
CA GLN A 19 1.50 -8.61 -20.02
C GLN A 19 0.96 -7.44 -20.84
N TYR A 20 1.84 -6.84 -21.63
CA TYR A 20 1.52 -5.71 -22.51
C TYR A 20 1.79 -6.03 -23.98
N ALA A 21 1.04 -5.38 -24.87
CA ALA A 21 1.05 -5.65 -26.32
C ALA A 21 2.43 -5.50 -26.95
N ASP A 22 3.25 -4.56 -26.47
CA ASP A 22 4.60 -4.33 -26.96
C ASP A 22 5.62 -5.40 -26.49
N LYS A 23 5.23 -6.26 -25.54
CA LYS A 23 6.02 -7.29 -24.83
C LYS A 23 7.27 -6.78 -24.10
N ALA A 24 7.85 -5.68 -24.52
CA ALA A 24 9.02 -5.02 -23.94
C ALA A 24 8.72 -4.40 -22.58
N SER A 25 7.45 -4.08 -22.31
CA SER A 25 6.97 -3.55 -21.03
C SER A 25 6.35 -4.62 -20.12
N THR A 26 6.62 -5.91 -20.36
CA THR A 26 6.07 -6.98 -19.51
C THR A 26 6.63 -6.94 -18.09
N LEU A 27 5.75 -6.97 -17.09
CA LEU A 27 6.06 -7.11 -15.65
C LEU A 27 5.89 -8.58 -15.21
N GLN A 28 6.29 -8.91 -13.99
CA GLN A 28 6.30 -10.30 -13.50
C GLN A 28 5.56 -10.53 -12.19
N ILE A 29 5.16 -9.47 -11.48
CA ILE A 29 4.68 -9.58 -10.10
C ILE A 29 3.27 -9.02 -9.89
N CYS A 30 2.80 -8.14 -10.78
CA CYS A 30 1.55 -7.42 -10.58
C CYS A 30 0.33 -8.35 -10.58
N VAL A 31 0.35 -9.43 -11.39
CA VAL A 31 -0.72 -10.43 -11.37
C VAL A 31 -0.71 -11.21 -10.07
N VAL A 32 0.46 -11.57 -9.55
CA VAL A 32 0.61 -12.31 -8.29
C VAL A 32 0.10 -11.46 -7.13
N ASP A 33 0.51 -10.20 -7.05
CA ASP A 33 0.09 -9.27 -5.99
C ASP A 33 -1.44 -9.05 -6.00
N ALA A 34 -2.02 -8.86 -7.20
CA ALA A 34 -3.46 -8.73 -7.36
C ALA A 34 -4.22 -10.01 -6.91
N ILE A 35 -3.67 -11.19 -7.17
CA ILE A 35 -4.26 -12.46 -6.74
C ILE A 35 -4.21 -12.60 -5.21
N ASP A 36 -3.05 -12.35 -4.61
CA ASP A 36 -2.85 -12.52 -3.17
C ASP A 36 -3.65 -11.50 -2.36
N LEU A 37 -3.67 -10.23 -2.77
CA LEU A 37 -4.52 -9.22 -2.15
C LEU A 37 -6.00 -9.56 -2.32
N GLY A 38 -6.41 -9.98 -3.52
CA GLY A 38 -7.78 -10.40 -3.77
C GLY A 38 -8.22 -11.55 -2.86
N LYS A 39 -7.34 -12.52 -2.60
CA LYS A 39 -7.59 -13.62 -1.65
C LYS A 39 -7.74 -13.09 -0.22
N ALA A 40 -6.78 -12.30 0.26
CA ALA A 40 -6.82 -11.74 1.62
C ALA A 40 -8.10 -10.91 1.86
N LEU A 41 -8.52 -10.11 0.88
CA LEU A 41 -9.76 -9.31 0.96
C LEU A 41 -11.01 -10.20 1.05
N ARG A 42 -11.07 -11.31 0.29
CA ARG A 42 -12.18 -12.28 0.39
C ARG A 42 -12.23 -12.93 1.77
N ASP A 43 -11.08 -13.24 2.37
CA ASP A 43 -11.00 -13.86 3.70
C ASP A 43 -11.64 -12.96 4.78
N ILE A 44 -11.46 -11.65 4.66
CA ILE A 44 -12.09 -10.63 5.53
C ILE A 44 -13.46 -10.13 5.01
N LYS A 45 -14.10 -10.91 4.14
CA LYS A 45 -15.48 -10.77 3.64
C LYS A 45 -15.74 -9.56 2.74
N PHE A 46 -14.76 -9.12 1.95
CA PHE A 46 -15.03 -8.24 0.82
C PHE A 46 -15.70 -9.00 -0.34
N GLU A 47 -16.64 -8.34 -1.00
CA GLU A 47 -17.10 -8.72 -2.33
C GLU A 47 -16.06 -8.25 -3.36
N VAL A 48 -15.17 -9.15 -3.78
CA VAL A 48 -14.03 -8.83 -4.66
C VAL A 48 -14.38 -9.08 -6.13
N SER A 49 -14.31 -8.04 -6.95
CA SER A 49 -14.24 -8.13 -8.42
C SER A 49 -12.77 -8.04 -8.81
N GLN A 50 -12.22 -9.10 -9.42
CA GLN A 50 -10.80 -9.20 -9.73
C GLN A 50 -10.61 -9.60 -11.19
N GLU A 51 -9.63 -9.00 -11.86
CA GLU A 51 -9.28 -9.33 -13.26
C GLU A 51 -7.78 -9.08 -13.49
N THR A 52 -7.17 -9.85 -14.40
CA THR A 52 -5.73 -9.77 -14.67
C THR A 52 -5.45 -9.78 -16.17
N ASN A 53 -4.38 -9.10 -16.61
CA ASN A 53 -3.97 -9.01 -18.03
C ASN A 53 -5.14 -8.72 -19.00
N CYS A 54 -6.07 -7.85 -18.60
CA CYS A 54 -7.27 -7.58 -19.37
C CYS A 54 -7.05 -6.49 -20.43
N SER A 55 -7.85 -6.53 -21.50
CA SER A 55 -7.90 -5.49 -22.52
C SER A 55 -8.56 -4.21 -21.98
N TYR A 56 -8.40 -3.09 -22.67
CA TYR A 56 -8.98 -1.81 -22.26
C TYR A 56 -10.50 -1.87 -22.19
N THR A 57 -11.13 -2.56 -23.14
CA THR A 57 -12.57 -2.82 -23.14
C THR A 57 -13.00 -3.53 -21.87
N ARG A 58 -12.33 -4.64 -21.52
CA ARG A 58 -12.64 -5.42 -20.33
C ARG A 58 -12.34 -4.65 -19.04
N PHE A 59 -11.25 -3.88 -19.01
CA PHE A 59 -10.87 -3.02 -17.91
C PHE A 59 -11.97 -1.99 -17.60
N LYS A 60 -12.49 -1.33 -18.64
CA LYS A 60 -13.57 -0.35 -18.52
C LYS A 60 -14.87 -0.99 -18.05
N GLU A 61 -15.24 -2.15 -18.61
CA GLU A 61 -16.41 -2.92 -18.15
C GLU A 61 -16.30 -3.25 -16.66
N MET A 62 -15.14 -3.70 -16.19
CA MET A 62 -14.90 -4.01 -14.78
C MET A 62 -15.08 -2.79 -13.88
N ILE A 63 -14.59 -1.62 -14.29
CA ILE A 63 -14.83 -0.35 -13.58
C ILE A 63 -16.32 -0.02 -13.55
N ASP A 64 -16.99 -0.02 -14.70
CA ASP A 64 -18.39 0.36 -14.81
C ASP A 64 -19.30 -0.58 -13.99
N ASP A 65 -19.04 -1.89 -14.05
CA ASP A 65 -19.70 -2.91 -13.24
C ASP A 65 -19.49 -2.69 -11.74
N PHE A 66 -18.26 -2.32 -11.35
CA PHE A 66 -17.95 -2.00 -9.97
C PHE A 66 -18.70 -0.75 -9.50
N MET A 67 -18.68 0.34 -10.26
CA MET A 67 -19.38 1.58 -9.94
C MET A 67 -20.89 1.41 -9.78
N ARG A 68 -21.49 0.46 -10.52
CA ARG A 68 -22.91 0.11 -10.39
C ARG A 68 -23.25 -0.61 -9.08
N LYS A 69 -22.29 -1.33 -8.48
CA LYS A 69 -22.47 -2.07 -7.23
C LYS A 69 -22.31 -1.20 -5.98
N ILE A 70 -21.55 -0.12 -6.05
CA ILE A 70 -21.27 0.75 -4.90
C ILE A 70 -22.55 1.43 -4.41
N GLN A 71 -22.80 1.35 -3.11
CA GLN A 71 -23.89 2.00 -2.41
C GLN A 71 -23.36 2.98 -1.37
N ASN A 72 -24.21 3.93 -0.97
CA ASN A 72 -23.88 4.88 0.09
C ASN A 72 -23.54 4.12 1.39
N GLY A 73 -22.42 4.47 2.01
CA GLY A 73 -21.94 3.87 3.25
C GLY A 73 -21.05 2.63 3.09
N ASP A 74 -20.81 2.15 1.86
CA ASP A 74 -19.91 1.01 1.62
C ASP A 74 -18.46 1.28 2.03
N PHE A 75 -17.70 0.22 2.32
CA PHE A 75 -16.24 0.28 2.44
C PHE A 75 -15.64 -0.25 1.14
N ILE A 76 -14.94 0.64 0.42
CA ILE A 76 -14.37 0.38 -0.89
C ILE A 76 -12.86 0.17 -0.81
N VAL A 77 -12.37 -0.85 -1.50
CA VAL A 77 -10.97 -1.00 -1.87
C VAL A 77 -10.86 -0.95 -3.40
N PHE A 78 -10.01 -0.08 -3.91
CA PHE A 78 -9.58 -0.11 -5.31
C PHE A 78 -8.07 -0.40 -5.30
N TYR A 79 -7.65 -1.42 -6.04
CA TYR A 79 -6.26 -1.79 -6.21
C TYR A 79 -5.95 -1.97 -7.69
N PHE A 80 -4.89 -1.32 -8.15
CA PHE A 80 -4.33 -1.55 -9.47
C PHE A 80 -2.83 -1.77 -9.36
N ALA A 81 -2.34 -2.85 -9.95
CA ALA A 81 -0.93 -3.12 -10.18
C ALA A 81 -0.63 -3.23 -11.67
N GLY A 82 0.42 -2.55 -12.13
CA GLY A 82 0.83 -2.53 -13.54
C GLY A 82 1.40 -1.17 -13.97
N HIS A 83 1.49 -0.91 -15.26
CA HIS A 83 1.97 0.37 -15.76
C HIS A 83 0.94 1.51 -15.62
N GLY A 84 1.46 2.65 -15.19
CA GLY A 84 0.75 3.92 -15.15
C GLY A 84 1.56 5.02 -15.81
N LEU A 85 0.90 5.92 -16.52
CA LEU A 85 1.50 7.10 -17.14
C LEU A 85 0.94 8.38 -16.51
N GLN A 86 1.78 9.40 -16.42
CA GLN A 86 1.37 10.75 -16.01
C GLN A 86 1.33 11.68 -17.22
N SER A 87 0.21 12.38 -17.42
CA SER A 87 0.08 13.45 -18.41
C SER A 87 -0.91 14.49 -17.90
N ASP A 88 -0.58 15.79 -18.00
CA ASP A 88 -1.40 16.91 -17.49
C ASP A 88 -1.94 16.71 -16.07
N ASP A 89 -1.06 16.39 -15.12
CA ASP A 89 -1.41 16.14 -13.71
C ASP A 89 -2.47 15.05 -13.49
N LYS A 90 -2.62 14.15 -14.47
CA LYS A 90 -3.51 12.99 -14.40
C LYS A 90 -2.73 11.69 -14.52
N ASN A 91 -3.23 10.69 -13.82
CA ASN A 91 -2.72 9.33 -13.81
C ASN A 91 -3.58 8.47 -14.72
N TYR A 92 -2.93 7.77 -15.64
CA TYR A 92 -3.55 6.88 -16.60
C TYR A 92 -3.06 5.46 -16.34
N LEU A 93 -3.99 4.56 -16.01
CA LEU A 93 -3.73 3.14 -15.77
C LEU A 93 -3.85 2.39 -17.10
N LEU A 94 -2.84 1.58 -17.41
CA LEU A 94 -2.72 0.92 -18.71
C LEU A 94 -3.22 -0.52 -18.66
N SER A 95 -4.01 -0.91 -19.66
CA SER A 95 -4.44 -2.28 -19.91
C SER A 95 -3.43 -3.06 -20.76
N SER A 96 -3.59 -4.38 -20.84
CA SER A 96 -2.67 -5.28 -21.55
C SER A 96 -2.52 -4.99 -23.05
N ASP A 97 -3.55 -4.45 -23.68
CA ASP A 97 -3.60 -4.10 -25.09
C ASP A 97 -3.13 -2.67 -25.38
N TYR A 98 -2.67 -1.93 -24.37
CA TYR A 98 -2.13 -0.60 -24.58
C TYR A 98 -0.85 -0.66 -25.43
N CYS A 99 -0.85 0.08 -26.54
CA CYS A 99 0.28 0.21 -27.45
C CYS A 99 0.30 1.64 -27.98
N TYR A 100 1.27 2.45 -27.56
CA TYR A 100 1.28 3.87 -27.92
C TYR A 100 1.61 4.07 -29.41
N ASP A 101 0.65 4.64 -30.14
CA ASP A 101 0.85 5.08 -31.52
C ASP A 101 1.52 6.45 -31.53
N HIS A 102 2.83 6.46 -31.79
CA HIS A 102 3.66 7.67 -31.87
C HIS A 102 3.26 8.65 -32.97
N SER A 103 2.36 8.28 -33.89
CA SER A 103 1.82 9.21 -34.89
C SER A 103 0.73 10.13 -34.33
N ILE A 104 0.23 9.84 -33.11
CA ILE A 104 -0.83 10.57 -32.43
C ILE A 104 -0.28 11.26 -31.19
N ASP A 105 -0.80 12.45 -30.91
CA ASP A 105 -0.56 13.16 -29.65
C ASP A 105 -0.87 12.27 -28.43
N GLU A 106 0.11 12.12 -27.53
CA GLU A 106 0.07 11.21 -26.38
C GLU A 106 -1.15 11.46 -25.50
N LYS A 107 -1.46 12.73 -25.23
CA LYS A 107 -2.59 13.13 -24.39
C LYS A 107 -3.93 12.71 -24.99
N SER A 108 -4.12 12.96 -26.30
CA SER A 108 -5.31 12.50 -27.03
C SER A 108 -5.44 10.97 -26.99
N TYR A 109 -4.32 10.26 -27.16
CA TYR A 109 -4.29 8.80 -27.12
C TYR A 109 -4.63 8.24 -25.72
N LEU A 110 -4.00 8.76 -24.67
CA LEU A 110 -4.24 8.38 -23.28
C LEU A 110 -5.70 8.58 -22.86
N SER A 111 -6.31 9.70 -23.25
CA SER A 111 -7.70 10.01 -22.91
C SER A 111 -8.72 9.01 -23.48
N LYS A 112 -8.34 8.29 -24.55
CA LYS A 112 -9.20 7.32 -25.24
C LYS A 112 -8.90 5.88 -24.88
N ASN A 113 -7.63 5.56 -24.61
CA ASN A 113 -7.14 4.18 -24.52
C ASN A 113 -6.57 3.80 -23.14
N ALA A 114 -6.68 4.67 -22.13
CA ALA A 114 -6.24 4.38 -20.78
C ALA A 114 -7.24 4.89 -19.72
N ALA A 115 -7.25 4.25 -18.56
CA ALA A 115 -8.21 4.57 -17.51
C ALA A 115 -7.66 5.68 -16.59
N ASN A 116 -8.40 6.77 -16.45
CA ASN A 116 -7.97 7.91 -15.62
C ASN A 116 -8.25 7.65 -14.13
N ALA A 117 -7.21 7.52 -13.30
CA ALA A 117 -7.35 7.17 -11.88
C ALA A 117 -8.08 8.25 -11.07
N GLN A 118 -7.86 9.53 -11.36
CA GLN A 118 -8.57 10.64 -10.73
C GLN A 118 -10.08 10.57 -11.00
N ASN A 119 -10.48 10.25 -12.24
CA ASN A 119 -11.89 10.09 -12.61
C ASN A 119 -12.52 8.88 -11.90
N ILE A 120 -11.80 7.75 -11.81
CA ILE A 120 -12.25 6.57 -11.05
C ILE A 120 -12.50 6.97 -9.58
N LEU A 121 -11.53 7.59 -8.92
CA LEU A 121 -11.69 8.02 -7.53
C LEU A 121 -12.83 9.03 -7.35
N HIS A 122 -12.98 9.98 -8.28
CA HIS A 122 -14.08 10.94 -8.26
C HIS A 122 -15.45 10.25 -8.36
N GLN A 123 -15.58 9.27 -9.25
CA GLN A 123 -16.82 8.50 -9.41
C GLN A 123 -17.14 7.64 -8.18
N ILE A 124 -16.13 7.03 -7.53
CA ILE A 124 -16.32 6.30 -6.27
C ILE A 124 -16.81 7.27 -5.19
N ASN A 125 -16.16 8.42 -5.02
CA ASN A 125 -16.56 9.43 -4.04
C ASN A 125 -17.99 9.93 -4.24
N ALA A 126 -18.42 10.10 -5.50
CA ALA A 126 -19.79 10.51 -5.83
C ALA A 126 -20.85 9.51 -5.33
N LYS A 127 -20.49 8.25 -5.10
CA LYS A 127 -21.38 7.23 -4.51
C LYS A 127 -21.51 7.32 -2.99
N ARG A 128 -20.71 8.19 -2.34
CA ARG A 128 -20.66 8.41 -0.89
C ARG A 128 -20.41 7.12 -0.07
N PRO A 129 -19.37 6.34 -0.39
CA PRO A 129 -18.93 5.27 0.50
C PRO A 129 -18.49 5.85 1.85
N ARG A 130 -18.50 5.03 2.90
CA ARG A 130 -18.05 5.44 4.23
C ARG A 130 -16.53 5.53 4.32
N TYR A 131 -15.82 4.63 3.64
CA TYR A 131 -14.36 4.59 3.58
C TYR A 131 -13.92 4.13 2.19
N ILE A 132 -12.82 4.71 1.70
CA ILE A 132 -12.15 4.29 0.46
C ILE A 132 -10.68 4.03 0.78
N ILE A 133 -10.18 2.86 0.41
CA ILE A 133 -8.74 2.61 0.26
C ILE A 133 -8.47 2.52 -1.23
N PHE A 134 -7.64 3.41 -1.76
CA PHE A 134 -7.31 3.49 -3.18
C PHE A 134 -5.80 3.29 -3.34
N ILE A 135 -5.40 2.20 -3.95
CA ILE A 135 -4.00 1.75 -4.03
C ILE A 135 -3.57 1.71 -5.49
N LEU A 136 -2.50 2.43 -5.81
CA LEU A 136 -1.84 2.41 -7.12
C LEU A 136 -0.43 1.84 -6.97
N ASP A 137 -0.29 0.58 -7.36
CA ASP A 137 0.94 -0.21 -7.29
C ASP A 137 1.61 -0.26 -8.66
N CYS A 138 2.07 0.90 -9.12
CA CYS A 138 2.58 1.03 -10.49
C CYS A 138 4.10 0.91 -10.56
N CYS A 139 4.60 -0.13 -11.23
CA CYS A 139 6.03 -0.35 -11.45
C CYS A 139 6.63 0.64 -12.46
N ARG A 140 7.86 1.08 -12.17
CA ARG A 140 8.74 1.81 -13.07
C ARG A 140 9.21 0.88 -14.20
N THR A 141 9.01 1.26 -15.45
CA THR A 141 9.88 0.77 -16.54
C THR A 141 10.44 1.93 -17.35
N LYS A 142 11.65 1.69 -17.83
CA LYS A 142 12.57 2.62 -18.48
C LYS A 142 11.89 3.50 -19.53
N GLN A 143 12.12 4.80 -19.38
CA GLN A 143 12.17 5.84 -20.42
C GLN A 143 11.89 5.33 -21.85
N ILE A 144 10.69 5.61 -22.34
CA ILE A 144 10.58 6.12 -23.70
C ILE A 144 11.16 7.55 -23.61
N ARG A 145 12.35 7.72 -24.20
CA ARG A 145 13.26 8.88 -24.10
C ARG A 145 12.55 10.23 -23.89
N GLY A 146 12.83 10.90 -22.76
CA GLY A 146 12.50 12.32 -22.53
C GLY A 146 12.13 12.62 -21.08
N ASN A 147 13.09 13.13 -20.30
CA ASN A 147 13.03 13.55 -18.89
C ASN A 147 12.78 12.48 -17.79
N PRO A 148 13.49 12.55 -16.64
CA PRO A 148 13.53 11.47 -15.64
C PRO A 148 12.43 11.52 -14.54
N THR A 149 11.33 12.24 -14.74
CA THR A 149 10.45 12.69 -13.62
C THR A 149 8.98 12.27 -13.68
N SER A 150 8.58 11.19 -14.35
CA SER A 150 7.16 10.80 -14.41
C SER A 150 6.77 9.81 -13.31
N SER A 151 6.73 10.28 -12.08
CA SER A 151 5.93 9.67 -11.00
C SER A 151 4.44 9.84 -11.26
N LEU A 152 3.56 9.11 -10.58
CA LEU A 152 2.13 9.45 -10.62
C LEU A 152 1.88 10.87 -10.06
N ALA A 153 0.98 11.62 -10.69
CA ALA A 153 0.46 12.88 -10.19
C ALA A 153 -0.19 12.71 -8.81
N SER A 154 -0.03 13.72 -7.96
CA SER A 154 -0.77 13.80 -6.70
C SER A 154 -2.28 13.83 -6.99
N MET A 155 -3.06 13.10 -6.20
CA MET A 155 -4.52 13.17 -6.20
C MET A 155 -4.97 13.79 -4.86
N ASN A 156 -6.08 14.51 -4.88
CA ASN A 156 -6.66 15.14 -3.68
C ASN A 156 -7.83 14.30 -3.17
N PRO A 157 -7.60 13.35 -2.24
CA PRO A 157 -8.67 12.58 -1.62
C PRO A 157 -9.59 13.44 -0.75
N THR A 158 -10.83 12.99 -0.52
CA THR A 158 -11.69 13.49 0.56
C THR A 158 -11.22 12.95 1.91
N SER A 159 -11.76 13.48 3.02
CA SER A 159 -11.45 13.08 4.40
C SER A 159 -11.66 11.58 4.71
N GLU A 160 -12.41 10.86 3.87
CA GLU A 160 -12.70 9.43 4.05
C GLU A 160 -11.92 8.51 3.08
N THR A 161 -10.96 9.05 2.33
CA THR A 161 -10.14 8.27 1.39
C THR A 161 -8.70 8.14 1.88
N LEU A 162 -8.24 6.91 2.08
CA LEU A 162 -6.82 6.58 2.17
C LEU A 162 -6.30 6.31 0.76
N LEU A 163 -5.44 7.19 0.26
CA LEU A 163 -4.73 7.01 -1.00
C LEU A 163 -3.32 6.50 -0.75
N VAL A 164 -2.99 5.40 -1.40
CA VAL A 164 -1.73 4.69 -1.24
C VAL A 164 -1.06 4.61 -2.61
N TYR A 165 0.19 5.02 -2.67
CA TYR A 165 1.03 4.83 -3.84
C TYR A 165 2.16 3.89 -3.47
N SER A 166 2.57 2.99 -4.36
CA SER A 166 3.84 2.28 -4.16
C SER A 166 5.07 3.17 -4.43
N CYS A 167 4.87 4.42 -4.84
CA CYS A 167 5.90 5.45 -5.09
C CYS A 167 5.39 6.85 -4.74
N GLY A 168 6.19 7.68 -4.04
CA GLY A 168 5.85 9.09 -3.84
C GLY A 168 5.84 9.91 -5.15
N ALA A 169 5.08 11.01 -5.21
CA ALA A 169 5.20 11.97 -6.31
C ALA A 169 6.65 12.48 -6.41
N GLY A 170 7.27 12.33 -7.57
CA GLY A 170 8.64 12.69 -7.89
C GLY A 170 9.72 11.65 -7.50
N GLN A 171 9.36 10.49 -6.93
CA GLN A 171 10.33 9.50 -6.45
C GLN A 171 10.00 8.09 -6.97
N GLY A 172 11.03 7.31 -7.31
CA GLY A 172 10.87 5.98 -7.87
C GLY A 172 11.00 4.86 -6.83
N ALA A 173 10.20 3.80 -6.95
CA ALA A 173 10.39 2.53 -6.24
C ALA A 173 11.67 1.81 -6.69
N LEU A 174 12.24 1.05 -5.76
CA LEU A 174 13.33 0.11 -5.99
C LEU A 174 12.73 -1.30 -5.89
N ASP A 175 12.79 -2.06 -6.97
CA ASP A 175 12.47 -3.48 -6.98
C ASP A 175 13.80 -4.24 -6.94
N ASP A 176 14.15 -4.83 -5.79
CA ASP A 176 15.24 -5.81 -5.71
C ASP A 176 14.62 -7.21 -5.78
N ALA A 177 14.89 -7.91 -6.88
CA ALA A 177 14.29 -9.20 -7.21
C ALA A 177 14.78 -10.37 -6.31
N GLN A 178 15.46 -10.09 -5.19
CA GLN A 178 16.01 -11.12 -4.30
C GLN A 178 15.57 -11.04 -2.83
N ILE A 179 14.80 -10.02 -2.41
CA ILE A 179 14.37 -9.91 -1.01
C ILE A 179 12.90 -9.54 -0.92
N GLY A 180 12.06 -10.51 -0.55
CA GLY A 180 10.70 -10.26 -0.06
C GLY A 180 9.59 -10.17 -1.11
N ARG A 181 8.57 -11.02 -0.96
CA ARG A 181 7.27 -10.86 -1.62
C ARG A 181 6.54 -9.72 -0.93
N ASN A 182 6.58 -8.52 -1.51
CA ASN A 182 5.65 -7.39 -1.36
C ASN A 182 6.37 -6.09 -1.73
N SER A 183 5.81 -5.32 -2.65
CA SER A 183 6.26 -3.96 -3.00
C SER A 183 6.42 -3.09 -1.74
N HIS A 184 7.49 -2.29 -1.67
CA HIS A 184 7.67 -1.28 -0.62
C HIS A 184 6.61 -0.17 -0.77
N ILE A 185 5.44 -0.37 -0.15
CA ILE A 185 4.32 0.57 -0.21
C ILE A 185 4.67 1.85 0.54
N SER A 186 4.82 2.96 -0.19
CA SER A 186 5.06 4.29 0.37
C SER A 186 3.74 5.05 0.56
N VAL A 187 3.14 4.97 1.75
CA VAL A 187 1.91 5.73 2.07
C VAL A 187 2.18 7.24 2.02
N ASN A 188 1.69 7.90 0.96
CA ASN A 188 1.73 9.35 0.82
C ASN A 188 0.53 10.00 1.53
N ALA A 189 0.35 9.66 2.82
CA ALA A 189 -0.64 10.30 3.66
C ALA A 189 -0.08 11.67 4.09
N LYS A 190 -0.58 12.75 3.48
CA LYS A 190 -0.49 14.08 4.11
C LYS A 190 -1.34 14.02 5.39
N TRP A 191 -0.69 13.70 6.51
CA TRP A 191 -1.30 13.79 7.84
C TRP A 191 -1.52 15.27 8.19
N THR A 192 -2.60 15.87 7.72
CA THR A 192 -3.14 17.07 8.35
C THR A 192 -4.00 16.66 9.53
N GLN A 193 -3.35 16.18 10.60
CA GLN A 193 -3.91 16.12 11.95
C GLN A 193 -2.78 15.81 12.93
N ASN A 194 -2.27 16.84 13.62
CA ASN A 194 -1.58 16.80 14.93
C ASN A 194 -0.93 15.46 15.33
N GLY A 195 -0.11 14.88 14.44
CA GLY A 195 0.57 13.62 14.71
C GLY A 195 1.56 13.84 15.84
N VAL A 196 1.49 12.99 16.86
CA VAL A 196 2.43 13.02 17.98
C VAL A 196 3.37 11.84 17.83
N THR A 197 4.66 12.07 17.96
CA THR A 197 5.64 10.98 18.06
C THR A 197 5.39 10.21 19.37
N ILE A 198 5.08 8.92 19.26
CA ILE A 198 4.78 8.06 20.41
C ILE A 198 5.87 7.03 20.71
N ALA A 199 6.83 6.86 19.81
CA ALA A 199 8.01 6.02 19.96
C ALA A 199 9.16 6.58 19.11
N GLY A 200 10.38 6.50 19.63
CA GLY A 200 11.53 7.18 19.02
C GLY A 200 11.37 8.71 19.04
N GLY A 201 11.87 9.38 17.99
CA GLY A 201 11.70 10.83 17.78
C GLY A 201 12.98 11.66 17.92
N ASP A 202 14.01 11.09 18.54
CA ASP A 202 15.25 11.79 18.84
C ASP A 202 16.43 11.37 17.94
N GLY A 203 16.12 11.02 16.69
CA GLY A 203 17.09 10.55 15.70
C GLY A 203 17.42 9.06 15.81
N GLY A 204 18.34 8.60 14.94
CA GLY A 204 18.82 7.23 14.93
C GLY A 204 19.88 6.99 16.00
N GLY A 205 19.72 5.93 16.81
CA GLY A 205 20.66 5.58 17.88
C GLY A 205 20.11 4.50 18.81
N ASP A 206 20.85 4.20 19.87
CA ASP A 206 20.60 3.10 20.80
C ASP A 206 20.07 3.57 22.17
N ALA A 207 19.82 4.87 22.35
CA ALA A 207 19.16 5.38 23.55
C ALA A 207 17.70 4.87 23.66
N THR A 208 17.10 4.95 24.85
CA THR A 208 15.73 4.48 25.11
C THR A 208 14.66 5.27 24.37
N ASN A 209 14.99 6.46 23.87
CA ASN A 209 14.15 7.35 23.08
C ASN A 209 14.55 7.37 21.60
N GLN A 210 15.43 6.48 21.17
CA GLN A 210 15.93 6.37 19.79
C GLN A 210 15.68 4.96 19.24
N LEU A 211 15.63 4.87 17.92
CA LEU A 211 15.46 3.61 17.16
C LEU A 211 16.46 3.62 16.00
N TYR A 212 16.96 2.46 15.58
CA TYR A 212 17.89 2.33 14.47
C TYR A 212 17.44 1.26 13.47
N CYS A 213 16.85 1.75 12.36
CA CYS A 213 16.18 0.97 11.31
C CYS A 213 15.15 -0.05 11.85
N PRO A 214 14.15 0.37 12.64
CA PRO A 214 13.14 -0.56 13.12
C PRO A 214 12.34 -1.16 11.95
N GLU A 215 12.10 -2.48 11.99
CA GLU A 215 11.42 -3.21 10.89
C GLU A 215 10.04 -3.77 11.30
N GLY A 216 9.89 -4.17 12.56
CA GLY A 216 8.67 -4.79 13.09
C GLY A 216 7.91 -3.85 14.02
N LEU A 217 6.57 -3.86 13.93
CA LEU A 217 5.69 -3.06 14.78
C LEU A 217 4.45 -3.86 15.16
N PHE A 218 4.14 -3.90 16.45
CA PHE A 218 2.87 -4.40 16.98
C PHE A 218 2.23 -3.36 17.90
N VAL A 219 0.89 -3.28 17.89
CA VAL A 219 0.13 -2.40 18.78
C VAL A 219 -0.99 -3.21 19.43
N ASP A 220 -1.04 -3.21 20.77
CA ASP A 220 -2.10 -3.89 21.53
C ASP A 220 -3.35 -3.02 21.73
N ASP A 221 -4.39 -3.58 22.34
CA ASP A 221 -5.66 -2.86 22.59
C ASP A 221 -5.51 -1.74 23.67
N ASN A 222 -4.44 -1.79 24.47
CA ASN A 222 -4.06 -0.77 25.43
C ASN A 222 -3.23 0.36 24.80
N GLN A 223 -2.98 0.30 23.49
CA GLN A 223 -2.11 1.20 22.73
C GLN A 223 -0.65 1.15 23.21
N THR A 224 -0.20 -0.01 23.68
CA THR A 224 1.22 -0.34 23.83
C THR A 224 1.78 -0.63 22.46
N VAL A 225 2.85 0.08 22.10
CA VAL A 225 3.59 -0.09 20.86
C VAL A 225 4.83 -0.92 21.15
N VAL A 226 5.02 -2.03 20.44
CA VAL A 226 6.19 -2.89 20.53
C VAL A 226 6.91 -2.87 19.20
N ILE A 227 8.22 -2.60 19.22
CA ILE A 227 9.02 -2.34 18.02
C ILE A 227 10.24 -3.26 18.01
N ALA A 228 10.46 -3.94 16.88
CA ALA A 228 11.70 -4.64 16.60
C ALA A 228 12.74 -3.62 16.09
N ASP A 229 13.73 -3.32 16.92
CA ASP A 229 14.76 -2.30 16.66
C ASP A 229 15.99 -2.99 16.04
N PHE A 230 15.88 -3.25 14.74
CA PHE A 230 16.68 -4.21 13.97
C PHE A 230 18.19 -4.06 14.20
N TYR A 231 18.78 -2.88 13.93
CA TYR A 231 20.23 -2.71 14.06
C TYR A 231 20.71 -2.51 15.50
N ASN A 232 19.79 -2.28 16.43
CA ASN A 232 20.09 -2.24 17.86
C ASN A 232 19.90 -3.60 18.53
N HIS A 233 19.54 -4.66 17.78
CA HIS A 233 19.49 -6.03 18.29
C HIS A 233 18.57 -6.19 19.50
N ARG A 234 17.44 -5.47 19.51
CA ARG A 234 16.54 -5.40 20.66
C ARG A 234 15.08 -5.25 20.27
N VAL A 235 14.20 -5.55 21.20
CA VAL A 235 12.78 -5.19 21.11
C VAL A 235 12.45 -4.18 22.20
N VAL A 236 11.77 -3.10 21.83
CA VAL A 236 11.46 -1.98 22.73
C VAL A 236 9.96 -1.72 22.75
N GLN A 237 9.40 -1.47 23.92
CA GLN A 237 7.99 -1.15 24.12
C GLN A 237 7.78 0.30 24.58
N TRP A 238 6.71 0.94 24.09
CA TRP A 238 6.19 2.23 24.54
C TRP A 238 4.73 2.09 24.93
N LYS A 239 4.41 2.42 26.18
CA LYS A 239 3.03 2.40 26.67
C LYS A 239 2.36 3.73 26.37
N LYS A 240 1.04 3.70 26.13
CA LYS A 240 0.23 4.90 25.97
C LYS A 240 0.49 5.91 27.09
N GLY A 241 0.84 7.14 26.72
CA GLY A 241 1.15 8.23 27.66
C GLY A 241 2.60 8.29 28.14
N ASN A 242 3.43 7.27 27.87
CA ASN A 242 4.88 7.34 28.05
C ASN A 242 5.56 7.42 26.68
N THR A 243 5.66 8.64 26.15
CA THR A 243 6.27 8.90 24.83
C THR A 243 7.74 9.29 24.92
N THR A 244 8.28 9.46 26.13
CA THR A 244 9.65 9.98 26.32
C THR A 244 10.69 8.87 26.26
N ASN A 245 10.42 7.69 26.84
CA ASN A 245 11.39 6.60 26.88
C ASN A 245 10.72 5.24 26.68
N GLY A 246 11.25 4.47 25.75
CA GLY A 246 10.92 3.08 25.54
C GLY A 246 11.61 2.20 26.57
N GLN A 247 11.00 1.04 26.81
CA GLN A 247 11.53 0.00 27.67
C GLN A 247 11.99 -1.18 26.81
N VAL A 248 13.25 -1.58 26.93
CA VAL A 248 13.74 -2.80 26.29
C VAL A 248 13.07 -4.00 26.95
N VAL A 249 12.44 -4.86 26.14
CA VAL A 249 11.72 -6.06 26.61
C VAL A 249 12.36 -7.37 26.14
N ALA A 250 13.27 -7.31 25.16
CA ALA A 250 14.11 -8.42 24.74
C ALA A 250 15.40 -7.91 24.06
N GLY A 251 16.46 -8.72 24.07
CA GLY A 251 17.76 -8.38 23.46
C GLY A 251 18.60 -7.38 24.28
N ASP A 252 18.46 -7.34 25.61
CA ASP A 252 19.19 -6.39 26.47
C ASP A 252 20.71 -6.66 26.54
N LYS A 253 21.19 -7.76 25.94
CA LYS A 253 22.62 -8.09 25.80
C LYS A 253 23.16 -7.95 24.37
N GLY A 254 22.42 -7.28 23.49
CA GLY A 254 22.85 -6.99 22.12
C GLY A 254 22.88 -8.23 21.23
N GLN A 255 23.74 -8.20 20.21
CA GLN A 255 23.78 -9.21 19.15
C GLN A 255 24.17 -10.61 19.65
N GLY A 256 23.40 -11.63 19.26
CA GLY A 256 23.76 -13.04 19.43
C GLY A 256 22.57 -13.96 19.70
N ASN A 257 22.89 -15.23 19.99
CA ASN A 257 21.94 -16.35 20.13
C ASN A 257 21.70 -16.79 21.59
N GLY A 258 22.20 -16.03 22.56
CA GLY A 258 21.86 -16.22 23.97
C GLY A 258 20.39 -15.89 24.27
N LEU A 259 19.85 -16.43 25.37
CA LEU A 259 18.45 -16.22 25.77
C LEU A 259 18.03 -14.75 25.96
N ASN A 260 19.00 -13.84 26.08
CA ASN A 260 18.83 -12.41 26.27
C ASN A 260 19.55 -11.57 25.20
N GLN A 261 19.93 -12.22 24.09
CA GLN A 261 20.50 -11.60 22.90
C GLN A 261 19.51 -11.79 21.74
N LEU A 262 19.58 -10.90 20.75
CA LEU A 262 18.85 -11.04 19.49
C LEU A 262 19.81 -10.69 18.35
N ASP A 263 19.65 -11.28 17.17
CA ASP A 263 20.39 -10.86 15.97
C ASP A 263 19.43 -10.35 14.90
N ARG A 264 19.35 -9.01 14.81
CA ARG A 264 18.55 -8.29 13.82
C ARG A 264 17.09 -8.75 13.80
N PRO A 265 16.38 -8.62 14.95
CA PRO A 265 14.98 -8.99 15.01
C PRO A 265 14.19 -8.14 14.02
N ASN A 266 13.46 -8.80 13.12
CA ASN A 266 12.77 -8.12 12.03
C ASN A 266 11.27 -7.97 12.28
N ASN A 267 10.68 -8.82 13.14
CA ASN A 267 9.25 -8.75 13.42
C ASN A 267 8.92 -9.19 14.85
N VAL A 268 7.79 -8.69 15.36
CA VAL A 268 7.27 -8.98 16.69
C VAL A 268 5.76 -9.21 16.64
N LEU A 269 5.28 -10.11 17.48
CA LEU A 269 3.86 -10.35 17.70
C LEU A 269 3.62 -10.64 19.18
N VAL A 270 2.52 -10.12 19.73
CA VAL A 270 2.11 -10.47 21.09
C VAL A 270 0.91 -11.41 21.01
N ASP A 271 1.06 -12.61 21.57
CA ASP A 271 -0.06 -13.51 21.79
C ASP A 271 -0.87 -13.02 22.98
N LYS A 272 -2.07 -12.52 22.70
CA LYS A 272 -2.96 -11.93 23.70
C LYS A 272 -3.56 -12.95 24.66
N GLU A 273 -3.62 -14.23 24.29
CA GLU A 273 -4.18 -15.27 25.17
C GLU A 273 -3.17 -15.68 26.25
N THR A 274 -1.89 -15.65 25.91
CA THR A 274 -0.80 -16.13 26.79
C THR A 274 0.11 -15.03 27.31
N ASP A 275 -0.08 -13.78 26.85
CA ASP A 275 0.79 -12.62 27.13
C ASP A 275 2.26 -12.85 26.72
N ASN A 276 2.47 -13.67 25.68
CA ASN A 276 3.80 -14.01 25.18
C ASN A 276 4.22 -13.06 24.04
N LEU A 277 5.46 -12.61 24.10
CA LEU A 277 6.11 -11.91 22.98
C LEU A 277 6.81 -12.93 22.08
N ILE A 278 6.36 -13.02 20.83
CA ILE A 278 6.96 -13.81 19.76
C ILE A 278 7.85 -12.88 18.93
N ILE A 279 9.13 -13.23 18.82
CA ILE A 279 10.13 -12.42 18.11
C ILE A 279 10.62 -13.25 16.93
N CYS A 280 10.60 -12.67 15.73
CA CYS A 280 11.27 -13.22 14.58
C CYS A 280 12.70 -12.68 14.58
N ASP A 281 13.64 -13.59 14.79
CA ASP A 281 15.05 -13.28 15.03
C ASP A 281 15.92 -14.01 13.99
N PRO A 282 15.88 -13.55 12.72
CA PRO A 282 16.27 -14.35 11.57
C PRO A 282 17.78 -14.49 11.39
N ALA A 283 18.61 -13.67 12.04
CA ALA A 283 20.07 -13.73 11.89
C ALA A 283 20.77 -14.53 12.99
N ASN A 284 20.02 -15.35 13.73
CA ASN A 284 20.53 -16.27 14.76
C ASN A 284 20.78 -17.70 14.27
#